data_AF-A0A9E4C264-F1
#
_entry.id   AF-A0A9E4C264-F1
#
_cell.length_a   1.000
_cell.length_b   1.000
_cell.length_c   1.000
_cell.angle_alpha   90.00
_cell.angle_beta   90.00
_cell.angle_gamma   90.00
#
_symmetry.space_group_name_H-M   'P 1'
#
loop_
_entity.id
_entity.type
_entity.pdbx_description
1 polymer ?
#
loop_
_entity_poly.entity_id
_entity_poly.type
_entity_poly.pdbx_seq_one_letter_code
_entity_poly.pdbx_strand_id
1 'polypeptide(L)'
;KPLANIDGRAAFMMKPDISLWERKHGDVAFILDAKWKHINAVADHPKHGIDQDDLYQLYAYGKGYGCDAVALIYPRSQTFTNKDKLRYQILDDLTLICLPFDVEHPKESVQRSMEVLTSA
;
A
#
# COMPACT_ATOMS: atom_id res chain seq x y z
N LYS A 1 6.19 2.09 -15.50
CA LYS A 1 6.44 3.45 -16.07
C LYS A 1 7.87 3.88 -15.72
N PRO A 2 8.61 4.65 -16.54
CA PRO A 2 9.92 5.16 -16.12
C PRO A 2 9.76 6.16 -14.97
N LEU A 3 10.58 6.01 -13.92
CA LEU A 3 10.74 6.98 -12.83
C LEU A 3 11.73 8.09 -13.24
N ALA A 4 12.83 7.69 -13.89
CA ALA A 4 13.87 8.60 -14.34
C ALA A 4 14.48 8.10 -15.65
N ASN A 5 14.88 9.06 -16.48
CA ASN A 5 15.49 8.83 -17.79
C ASN A 5 16.91 9.43 -17.81
N ILE A 6 17.79 8.83 -18.61
CA ILE A 6 19.11 9.38 -18.95
C ILE A 6 19.28 9.28 -20.47
N ASP A 7 19.66 10.37 -21.12
CA ASP A 7 19.88 10.45 -22.59
C ASP A 7 18.73 9.86 -23.42
N GLY A 8 17.49 10.15 -23.02
CA GLY A 8 16.27 9.66 -23.69
C GLY A 8 15.95 8.18 -23.46
N ARG A 9 16.69 7.49 -22.58
CA ARG A 9 16.45 6.08 -22.21
C ARG A 9 15.93 5.98 -20.79
N ALA A 10 14.99 5.08 -20.57
CA ALA A 10 14.51 4.77 -19.22
C ALA A 10 15.63 4.13 -18.39
N ALA A 11 16.08 4.81 -17.35
CA ALA A 11 17.16 4.37 -16.47
C ALA A 11 16.61 3.66 -15.22
N PHE A 12 15.56 4.24 -14.64
CA PHE A 12 14.90 3.70 -13.45
C PHE A 12 13.43 3.52 -13.75
N MET A 13 12.88 2.34 -13.44
CA MET A 13 11.48 2.01 -13.69
C MET A 13 10.71 1.96 -12.38
N MET A 14 9.55 2.59 -12.34
CA MET A 14 8.55 2.33 -11.31
C MET A 14 7.96 0.95 -11.56
N LYS A 15 8.15 0.06 -10.58
CA LYS A 15 7.69 -1.33 -10.58
C LYS A 15 7.11 -1.64 -9.19
N PRO A 16 5.81 -1.43 -8.99
CA PRO A 16 5.13 -1.86 -7.76
C PRO A 16 5.09 -3.39 -7.69
N ASP A 17 4.96 -3.94 -6.48
CA ASP A 17 4.74 -5.38 -6.29
C ASP A 17 3.38 -5.80 -6.87
N ILE A 18 2.33 -5.05 -6.53
CA ILE A 18 0.96 -5.33 -6.94
C ILE A 18 0.31 -4.03 -7.41
N SER A 19 -0.40 -4.11 -8.53
CA SER A 19 -1.26 -3.04 -9.03
C SER A 19 -2.67 -3.58 -9.24
N LEU A 20 -3.66 -2.88 -8.69
CA LEU A 20 -5.07 -3.16 -8.91
C LEU A 20 -5.61 -2.19 -9.94
N TRP A 21 -6.22 -2.74 -10.99
CA TRP A 21 -6.69 -1.99 -12.15
C TRP A 21 -8.20 -1.91 -12.15
N GLU A 22 -8.73 -0.72 -12.40
CA GLU A 22 -10.16 -0.55 -12.61
C GLU A 22 -10.55 -1.01 -14.01
N ARG A 23 -11.50 -1.94 -14.09
CA ARG A 23 -11.90 -2.55 -15.37
C ARG A 23 -12.57 -1.58 -16.34
N LYS A 24 -13.16 -0.49 -15.85
CA LYS A 24 -13.97 0.44 -16.68
C LYS A 24 -13.11 1.46 -17.42
N HIS A 25 -12.15 2.07 -16.72
CA HIS A 25 -11.33 3.15 -17.25
C HIS A 25 -9.91 2.69 -17.60
N GLY A 26 -9.48 1.52 -17.13
CA GLY A 26 -8.14 0.99 -17.38
C GLY A 26 -7.06 1.70 -16.56
N ASP A 27 -7.46 2.52 -15.59
CA ASP A 27 -6.56 3.20 -14.67
C ASP A 27 -6.18 2.31 -13.49
N VAL A 28 -5.04 2.60 -12.87
CA VAL A 28 -4.60 1.89 -11.68
C VAL A 28 -5.30 2.51 -10.47
N ALA A 29 -6.23 1.76 -9.87
CA ALA A 29 -6.98 2.21 -8.71
C ALA A 29 -6.11 2.23 -7.44
N PHE A 30 -5.28 1.19 -7.26
CA PHE A 30 -4.40 1.08 -6.09
C PHE A 30 -3.05 0.49 -6.48
N ILE A 31 -2.02 1.01 -5.82
CA ILE A 31 -0.72 0.35 -5.71
C ILE A 31 -0.60 -0.28 -4.34
N LEU A 32 -0.16 -1.53 -4.29
CA LEU A 32 0.06 -2.25 -3.06
C LEU A 32 1.48 -2.81 -3.03
N ASP A 33 2.04 -2.80 -1.83
CA ASP A 33 3.36 -3.37 -1.54
C ASP A 33 3.26 -4.26 -0.30
N ALA A 34 3.88 -5.44 -0.36
CA ALA A 34 3.82 -6.42 0.71
C ALA A 34 5.15 -6.50 1.44
N LYS A 35 5.14 -6.27 2.75
CA LYS A 35 6.34 -6.28 3.60
C LYS A 35 6.22 -7.34 4.68
N TRP A 36 7.26 -8.14 4.87
CA TRP A 36 7.36 -9.08 5.99
C TRP A 36 7.97 -8.39 7.22
N LYS A 37 7.18 -7.55 7.90
CA LYS A 37 7.59 -6.81 9.09
C LYS A 37 6.48 -6.85 10.15
N HIS A 38 6.87 -6.76 11.42
CA HIS A 38 5.91 -6.58 12.50
C HIS A 38 5.60 -5.11 12.70
N ILE A 39 4.33 -4.74 12.54
CA ILE A 39 3.81 -3.42 12.93
C ILE A 39 2.90 -3.55 14.15
N ASN A 40 2.74 -2.46 14.89
CA ASN A 40 1.99 -2.42 16.13
C ASN A 40 0.95 -1.30 16.08
N ALA A 41 -0.28 -1.66 15.70
CA ALA A 41 -1.41 -0.75 15.63
C ALA A 41 -1.88 -0.23 16.99
N VAL A 42 -1.48 -0.89 18.10
CA VAL A 42 -1.82 -0.49 19.46
C VAL A 42 -0.69 0.26 20.18
N ALA A 43 0.42 0.54 19.48
CA ALA A 43 1.51 1.34 20.04
C ALA A 43 1.13 2.82 20.16
N ASP A 44 1.62 3.50 21.20
CA ASP A 44 1.46 4.95 21.36
C ASP A 44 2.22 5.76 20.31
N HIS A 45 3.26 5.18 19.71
CA HIS A 45 4.06 5.86 18.71
C HIS A 45 3.31 5.97 17.37
N PRO A 46 3.13 7.18 16.79
CA PRO A 46 2.23 7.41 15.67
C PRO A 46 2.67 6.75 14.35
N LYS A 47 3.92 6.32 14.23
CA LYS A 47 4.36 5.53 13.06
C LYS A 47 3.86 4.09 13.08
N HIS A 48 3.46 3.55 14.24
CA HIS A 48 3.03 2.16 14.43
C HIS A 48 4.01 1.10 13.89
N GLY A 49 5.29 1.42 13.71
CA GLY A 49 6.31 0.52 13.15
C GLY A 49 6.45 0.54 11.62
N ILE A 50 5.79 1.47 10.93
CA ILE A 50 5.94 1.65 9.48
C ILE A 50 7.25 2.38 9.19
N ASP A 51 8.05 1.83 8.28
CA ASP A 51 9.30 2.43 7.86
C ASP A 51 9.09 3.61 6.91
N GLN A 52 9.88 4.65 7.11
CA GLN A 52 9.77 5.88 6.31
C GLN A 52 10.14 5.65 4.84
N ASP A 53 11.05 4.72 4.56
CA ASP A 53 11.43 4.37 3.19
C ASP A 53 10.29 3.67 2.44
N ASP A 54 9.50 2.83 3.12
CA ASP A 54 8.30 2.21 2.56
C ASP A 54 7.26 3.28 2.18
N LEU A 55 7.13 4.31 3.04
CA LEU A 55 6.24 5.45 2.79
C LEU A 55 6.69 6.26 1.57
N TYR A 56 7.99 6.54 1.43
CA TYR A 56 8.53 7.26 0.27
C TYR A 56 8.36 6.48 -1.03
N GLN A 57 8.59 5.16 -0.99
CA GLN A 57 8.39 4.28 -2.14
C GLN A 57 6.93 4.30 -2.61
N LEU A 58 5.97 4.14 -1.68
CA LEU A 58 4.55 4.18 -2.03
C LEU A 58 4.07 5.56 -2.45
N TYR A 59 4.59 6.64 -1.86
CA TYR A 59 4.30 7.99 -2.33
C TYR A 59 4.72 8.18 -3.79
N ALA A 60 5.93 7.77 -4.16
CA ALA A 60 6.41 7.83 -5.53
C ALA A 60 5.53 7.01 -6.49
N TYR A 61 5.10 5.81 -6.08
CA TYR A 61 4.20 5.00 -6.89
C TYR A 61 2.79 5.61 -7.01
N GLY A 62 2.18 6.03 -5.91
CA GLY A 62 0.85 6.66 -5.92
C GLY A 62 0.84 7.87 -6.86
N LYS A 63 1.86 8.73 -6.77
CA LYS A 63 2.01 9.87 -7.69
C LYS A 63 2.28 9.47 -9.14
N GLY A 64 3.19 8.54 -9.37
CA GLY A 64 3.53 8.09 -10.72
C GLY A 64 2.38 7.39 -11.46
N TYR A 65 1.46 6.79 -10.71
CA TYR A 65 0.29 6.10 -11.24
C TYR A 65 -1.00 6.92 -11.18
N GLY A 66 -1.02 8.04 -10.44
CA GLY A 66 -2.20 8.90 -10.30
C GLY A 66 -3.27 8.28 -9.40
N CYS A 67 -2.85 7.54 -8.38
CA CYS A 67 -3.76 6.92 -7.42
C CYS A 67 -4.09 7.89 -6.28
N ASP A 68 -5.33 7.86 -5.79
CA ASP A 68 -5.75 8.59 -4.60
C ASP A 68 -5.37 7.84 -3.30
N ALA A 69 -5.12 6.54 -3.42
CA ALA A 69 -4.71 5.71 -2.31
C ALA A 69 -3.70 4.61 -2.70
N VAL A 70 -2.89 4.22 -1.72
CA VAL A 70 -1.90 3.15 -1.78
C VAL A 70 -2.02 2.27 -0.54
N ALA A 71 -1.55 1.02 -0.61
CA ALA A 71 -1.63 0.12 0.52
C ALA A 71 -0.31 -0.57 0.86
N LEU A 72 -0.07 -0.74 2.17
CA LEU A 72 0.94 -1.65 2.70
C LEU A 72 0.26 -2.88 3.25
N ILE A 73 0.74 -4.04 2.86
CA ILE A 73 0.27 -5.33 3.35
C ILE A 73 1.33 -5.87 4.31
N TYR A 74 0.93 -6.15 5.55
CA TYR A 74 1.78 -6.77 6.57
C TYR A 74 1.16 -8.06 7.09
N PRO A 75 1.95 -9.06 7.50
CA PRO A 75 1.44 -10.24 8.19
C PRO A 75 0.58 -9.85 9.39
N ARG A 76 -0.56 -10.51 9.53
CA ARG A 76 -1.42 -10.42 10.71
C ARG A 76 -0.63 -10.86 11.94
N SER A 77 -0.77 -10.11 13.02
CA SER A 77 -0.16 -10.43 14.31
C SER A 77 -1.12 -10.10 15.46
N GLN A 78 -0.73 -10.36 16.70
CA GLN A 78 -1.53 -10.01 17.87
C GLN A 78 -1.71 -8.49 18.04
N THR A 79 -0.78 -7.70 17.51
CA THR A 79 -0.76 -6.23 17.57
C THR A 79 -1.19 -5.58 16.25
N PHE A 80 -1.53 -6.37 15.24
CA PHE A 80 -2.07 -5.89 13.97
C PHE A 80 -3.01 -6.93 13.37
N THR A 81 -4.30 -6.68 13.53
CA THR A 81 -5.41 -7.60 13.35
C THR A 81 -6.39 -7.08 12.30
N ASN A 82 -7.30 -7.94 11.84
CA ASN A 82 -8.30 -7.61 10.82
C ASN A 82 -9.30 -6.52 11.23
N LYS A 83 -9.33 -6.10 12.49
CA LYS A 83 -10.21 -5.04 12.99
C LYS A 83 -9.52 -3.67 13.01
N ASP A 84 -8.19 -3.66 12.88
CA ASP A 84 -7.42 -2.43 12.93
C ASP A 84 -7.63 -1.62 11.65
N LYS A 85 -7.77 -0.31 11.83
CA LYS A 85 -7.98 0.66 10.75
C LYS A 85 -6.84 1.66 10.75
N LEU A 86 -5.67 1.23 10.30
CA LEU A 86 -4.53 2.13 10.14
C LEU A 86 -4.62 2.82 8.78
N ARG A 87 -4.85 4.13 8.83
CA ARG A 87 -4.89 5.02 7.66
C ARG A 87 -4.05 6.26 7.96
N TYR A 88 -3.26 6.68 6.99
CA TYR A 88 -2.45 7.89 7.07
C TYR A 88 -2.71 8.79 5.88
N GLN A 89 -2.86 10.07 6.15
CA GLN A 89 -2.79 11.08 5.11
C GLN A 89 -1.33 11.33 4.76
N ILE A 90 -0.97 11.07 3.51
CA ILE A 90 0.31 11.48 2.92
C ILE A 90 0.08 12.82 2.19
N LEU A 91 1.19 13.47 1.83
CA LEU A 91 1.22 14.65 0.98
C LEU A 91 0.33 14.52 -0.26
N ASP A 92 -0.21 15.66 -0.67
CA ASP A 92 -1.05 15.84 -1.87
C ASP A 92 -2.24 14.87 -1.93
N ASP A 93 -2.98 14.82 -0.82
CA ASP A 93 -4.22 14.07 -0.62
C ASP A 93 -4.13 12.54 -0.80
N LEU A 94 -2.92 11.99 -1.00
CA LEU A 94 -2.69 10.55 -1.11
C LEU A 94 -2.92 9.86 0.24
N THR A 95 -3.78 8.84 0.27
CA THR A 95 -4.01 8.04 1.48
C THR A 95 -3.19 6.76 1.49
N LEU A 96 -2.48 6.47 2.59
CA LEU A 96 -1.93 5.14 2.86
C LEU A 96 -2.91 4.33 3.72
N ILE A 97 -3.18 3.10 3.28
CA ILE A 97 -3.98 2.11 3.99
C ILE A 97 -3.07 0.94 4.39
N CYS A 98 -3.01 0.59 5.68
CA CYS A 98 -2.29 -0.61 6.10
C CYS A 98 -3.27 -1.77 6.27
N LEU A 99 -2.97 -2.88 5.62
CA LEU A 99 -3.82 -4.07 5.54
C LEU A 99 -3.16 -5.26 6.25
N PRO A 100 -3.82 -5.84 7.26
CA PRO A 100 -3.36 -7.08 7.88
C PRO A 100 -3.61 -8.26 6.94
N PHE A 101 -2.61 -9.13 6.81
CA PHE A 101 -2.68 -10.32 5.97
C PHE A 101 -2.58 -11.60 6.79
N ASP A 102 -3.68 -12.34 6.86
CA ASP A 102 -3.75 -13.63 7.53
C ASP A 102 -3.19 -14.72 6.61
N VAL A 103 -1.94 -15.11 6.85
CA VAL A 103 -1.24 -16.14 6.07
C VAL A 103 -1.83 -17.54 6.26
N GLU A 104 -2.52 -17.78 7.38
CA GLU A 104 -3.18 -19.06 7.66
C GLU A 104 -4.50 -19.18 6.88
N HIS A 105 -5.16 -18.05 6.63
CA HIS A 105 -6.44 -17.93 5.92
C HIS A 105 -6.35 -16.93 4.76
N PRO A 106 -5.53 -17.21 3.72
CA PRO A 106 -5.15 -16.21 2.73
C PRO A 106 -6.31 -15.77 1.83
N LYS A 107 -7.27 -16.65 1.53
CA LYS A 107 -8.41 -16.31 0.66
C LYS A 107 -9.34 -15.31 1.35
N GLU A 108 -9.65 -15.59 2.61
CA GLU A 108 -10.44 -14.75 3.49
C GLU A 108 -9.72 -13.42 3.72
N SER A 109 -8.39 -13.45 3.86
CA SER A 109 -7.61 -12.24 4.00
C SER A 109 -7.67 -11.35 2.76
N VAL A 110 -7.56 -11.93 1.55
CA VAL A 110 -7.72 -11.17 0.30
C VAL A 110 -9.12 -10.57 0.21
N GLN A 111 -10.17 -11.33 0.54
CA GLN A 111 -11.55 -10.81 0.53
C GLN A 111 -11.71 -9.60 1.44
N ARG A 112 -11.24 -9.69 2.70
CA ARG A 112 -11.26 -8.57 3.65
C ARG A 112 -10.46 -7.37 3.15
N SER A 113 -9.27 -7.59 2.61
CA SER A 113 -8.46 -6.52 2.02
C SER A 113 -9.22 -5.81 0.89
N MET A 114 -9.89 -6.56 0.02
CA MET A 114 -10.70 -5.99 -1.06
C MET A 114 -11.89 -5.18 -0.53
N GLU A 115 -12.58 -5.64 0.52
CA GLU A 115 -13.67 -4.88 1.16
C GLU A 115 -13.19 -3.55 1.74
N VAL A 116 -12.00 -3.51 2.34
CA VAL A 116 -11.40 -2.27 2.87
C VAL A 116 -11.03 -1.31 1.76
N LEU A 117 -10.50 -1.83 0.65
CA LEU A 117 -10.07 -1.01 -0.49
C LEU A 117 -11.26 -0.47 -1.31
N THR A 118 -12.36 -1.22 -1.45
CA THR A 118 -13.54 -0.75 -2.18
C THR A 118 -14.47 0.14 -1.37
N SER A 119 -14.28 0.20 -0.05
CA SER A 119 -14.97 1.12 0.86
C SER A 119 -14.14 2.37 1.21
N ALA A 120 -12.94 2.49 0.63
CA ALA A 120 -12.07 3.67 0.72
C ALA A 120 -12.52 4.76 -0.26
#